data_AF-A0A7S0AEE5-F1
#
_entry.id   AF-A0A7S0AEE5-F1
#
_cell.length_a   1.000
_cell.length_b   1.000
_cell.length_c   1.000
_cell.angle_alpha   90.00
_cell.angle_beta   90.00
_cell.angle_gamma   90.00
#
_symmetry.space_group_name_H-M   'P 1'
#
loop_
_entity.id
_entity.type
_entity.pdbx_description
1 polymer ?
#
loop_
_entity_poly.entity_id
_entity_poly.type
_entity_poly.pdbx_seq_one_letter_code
_entity_poly.pdbx_strand_id
1 'polypeptide(L)'
;GEEGQEANKSVRFTLISPDGDQGYPGAIRVTAEYSLLRFEAEPAAKICLAMRASLLPGETKSTPISLAQHSYFNLASHSHHAGILDHILCMPNSEGFTPVDNKLIPTREIQPVDIGNARCMDFRAGKRVGDALSEYGREEAGLPEDVATDNVTRRQTAADGAPHVARVPKKGGADGSNLDGGEPYGFDHNYILIDNGLRVGGNDSVGDSKSPTLAAILSHPPTRRCLRIFTNAPGLQLYTSNYLNGTNPMPRMCKEGQFYGQWQGLCLETQSFPDSIYRKGKETIPETEKEFAQGRCFILHPGGEEYSHTVEYLFGKMK
;
A
#
# COMPACT_ATOMS: atom_id res chain seq x y z
N GLY A 1 -28.42 -17.72 -9.26
CA GLY A 1 -28.82 -18.60 -8.15
C GLY A 1 -28.21 -18.03 -6.91
N GLU A 2 -28.96 -17.17 -6.23
CA GLU A 2 -28.60 -16.59 -4.94
C GLU A 2 -29.11 -17.53 -3.86
N GLU A 3 -28.29 -18.49 -3.44
CA GLU A 3 -28.57 -19.31 -2.26
C GLU A 3 -27.34 -19.23 -1.34
N GLY A 4 -27.56 -18.77 -0.11
CA GLY A 4 -26.62 -18.97 1.00
C GLY A 4 -25.77 -17.79 1.48
N GLN A 5 -26.14 -16.51 1.25
CA GLN A 5 -25.48 -15.40 1.97
C GLN A 5 -26.10 -15.22 3.36
N GLU A 6 -25.42 -15.74 4.37
CA GLU A 6 -25.68 -15.42 5.78
C GLU A 6 -25.57 -13.90 6.01
N ALA A 7 -26.37 -13.34 6.93
CA ALA A 7 -26.48 -11.90 7.14
C ALA A 7 -25.12 -11.19 7.26
N ASN A 8 -24.88 -10.17 6.42
CA ASN A 8 -23.70 -9.32 6.46
C ASN A 8 -23.53 -8.69 7.84
N LYS A 9 -22.62 -9.23 8.65
CA LYS A 9 -22.20 -8.59 9.89
C LYS A 9 -21.33 -7.39 9.50
N SER A 10 -21.79 -6.19 9.83
CA SER A 10 -21.04 -4.97 9.58
C SER A 10 -20.88 -4.11 10.83
N VAL A 11 -19.85 -3.27 10.82
CA VAL A 11 -19.61 -2.22 11.81
C VAL A 11 -19.21 -0.96 11.07
N ARG A 12 -19.83 0.17 11.42
CA ARG A 12 -19.52 1.48 10.86
C ARG A 12 -18.96 2.39 11.95
N PHE A 13 -17.77 2.90 11.69
CA PHE A 13 -17.16 3.98 12.48
C PHE A 13 -17.48 5.32 11.80
N THR A 14 -17.67 6.36 12.60
CA THR A 14 -17.89 7.72 12.11
C THR A 14 -17.04 8.69 12.91
N LEU A 15 -16.35 9.59 12.22
CA LEU A 15 -15.56 10.67 12.81
C LEU A 15 -15.99 11.99 12.19
N ILE A 16 -16.06 13.03 13.02
CA ILE A 16 -16.15 14.42 12.56
C ILE A 16 -14.78 15.05 12.74
N SER A 17 -14.18 15.48 11.64
CA SER A 17 -12.94 16.28 11.63
C SER A 17 -13.36 17.74 11.49
N PRO A 18 -13.16 18.60 12.50
CA PRO A 18 -13.53 20.01 12.41
C PRO A 18 -12.64 20.77 11.41
N ASP A 19 -13.12 21.94 10.97
CA ASP A 19 -12.30 22.87 10.18
C ASP A 19 -11.01 23.23 10.93
N GLY A 20 -9.87 23.10 10.26
CA GLY A 20 -8.54 23.34 10.82
C GLY A 20 -7.90 22.14 11.52
N ASP A 21 -8.57 20.98 11.61
CA ASP A 21 -7.96 19.79 12.23
C ASP A 21 -6.71 19.35 11.45
N GLN A 22 -5.59 19.19 12.18
CA GLN A 22 -4.24 18.99 11.62
C GLN A 22 -3.85 19.98 10.51
N GLY A 23 -4.50 21.15 10.44
CA GLY A 23 -4.27 22.17 9.42
C GLY A 23 -5.10 22.02 8.13
N TYR A 24 -5.96 21.02 8.01
CA TYR A 24 -6.84 20.86 6.85
C TYR A 24 -8.05 21.81 6.92
N PRO A 25 -8.38 22.54 5.85
CA PRO A 25 -9.56 23.41 5.83
C PRO A 25 -10.84 22.59 5.69
N GLY A 26 -11.96 23.12 6.16
CA GLY A 26 -13.28 22.55 5.96
C GLY A 26 -13.60 21.39 6.91
N ALA A 27 -14.73 21.48 7.61
CA ALA A 27 -15.21 20.42 8.48
C ALA A 27 -15.82 19.27 7.65
N ILE A 28 -15.39 18.04 7.93
CA ILE A 28 -15.87 16.83 7.24
C ILE A 28 -16.43 15.79 8.20
N ARG A 29 -17.34 14.99 7.69
CA ARG A 29 -17.73 13.70 8.25
C ARG A 29 -17.04 12.60 7.46
N VAL A 30 -16.35 11.71 8.16
CA VAL A 30 -15.74 10.51 7.59
C VAL A 30 -16.42 9.27 8.17
N THR A 31 -16.66 8.28 7.33
CA THR A 31 -17.14 6.97 7.77
C THR A 31 -16.26 5.85 7.21
N ALA A 32 -16.08 4.81 8.02
CA ALA A 32 -15.41 3.57 7.62
C ALA A 32 -16.33 2.41 8.02
N GLU A 33 -16.90 1.72 7.04
CA GLU A 33 -17.79 0.58 7.24
C GLU A 33 -17.10 -0.71 6.83
N TYR A 34 -16.93 -1.60 7.80
CA TYR A 34 -16.40 -2.94 7.61
C TYR A 34 -17.54 -3.95 7.56
N SER A 35 -17.57 -4.78 6.53
CA SER A 35 -18.53 -5.88 6.38
C SER A 35 -17.80 -7.20 6.17
N LEU A 36 -18.23 -8.25 6.86
CA LEU A 36 -17.67 -9.59 6.73
C LEU A 36 -18.66 -10.51 6.02
N LEU A 37 -18.24 -11.06 4.89
CA LEU A 37 -18.95 -12.13 4.19
C LEU A 37 -18.17 -13.44 4.34
N ARG A 38 -18.89 -14.52 4.63
CA ARG A 38 -18.35 -15.89 4.61
C ARG A 38 -19.04 -16.66 3.50
N PHE A 39 -18.29 -17.53 2.83
CA PHE A 39 -18.82 -18.39 1.78
C PHE A 39 -18.97 -19.80 2.37
N GLU A 40 -20.16 -20.35 2.45
CA GLU A 40 -20.37 -21.67 3.06
C GLU A 40 -19.71 -22.80 2.25
N ALA A 41 -19.64 -22.64 0.92
CA ALA A 41 -19.11 -23.65 0.00
C ALA A 41 -17.57 -23.70 -0.07
N GLU A 42 -16.86 -22.70 0.45
CA GLU A 42 -15.38 -22.63 0.40
C GLU A 42 -14.82 -22.03 1.69
N PRO A 43 -13.65 -22.45 2.21
CA PRO A 43 -13.00 -21.85 3.36
C PRO A 43 -12.39 -20.47 3.01
N ALA A 44 -13.26 -19.55 2.61
CA ALA A 44 -12.96 -18.20 2.15
C ALA A 44 -13.80 -17.18 2.93
N ALA A 45 -13.24 -15.99 3.10
CA ALA A 45 -13.92 -14.88 3.74
C ALA A 45 -13.58 -13.59 2.97
N LYS A 46 -14.57 -12.73 2.79
CA LYS A 46 -14.39 -11.41 2.21
C LYS A 46 -14.64 -10.35 3.28
N ILE A 47 -13.66 -9.49 3.50
CA ILE A 47 -13.82 -8.25 4.27
C ILE A 47 -13.98 -7.12 3.27
N CYS A 48 -15.11 -6.42 3.30
CA CYS A 48 -15.33 -5.20 2.54
C CYS A 48 -15.13 -4.00 3.46
N LEU A 49 -14.34 -3.03 3.03
CA LEU A 49 -14.18 -1.73 3.67
C LEU A 49 -14.71 -0.65 2.73
N ALA A 50 -15.78 0.02 3.13
CA ALA A 50 -16.29 1.21 2.45
C ALA A 50 -15.92 2.46 3.25
N MET A 51 -15.10 3.32 2.67
CA MET A 51 -14.70 4.61 3.25
C MET A 51 -15.41 5.74 2.51
N ARG A 52 -16.11 6.59 3.26
CA ARG A 52 -16.81 7.75 2.70
C ARG A 52 -16.46 9.02 3.43
N ALA A 53 -16.43 10.15 2.73
CA ALA A 53 -16.30 11.45 3.36
C ALA A 53 -17.13 12.52 2.65
N SER A 54 -17.69 13.44 3.40
CA SER A 54 -18.39 14.61 2.87
C SER A 54 -18.21 15.82 3.78
N LEU A 55 -18.28 17.01 3.19
CA LEU A 55 -18.31 18.26 3.97
C LEU A 55 -19.56 18.27 4.88
N LEU A 56 -19.43 18.87 6.07
CA LEU A 56 -20.60 19.10 6.91
C LEU A 56 -21.55 20.13 6.29
N PRO A 57 -22.86 20.05 6.58
CA PRO A 57 -23.82 21.06 6.11
C PRO A 57 -23.40 22.47 6.52
N GLY A 58 -23.37 23.38 5.55
CA GLY A 58 -22.98 24.79 5.75
C GLY A 58 -21.48 25.06 5.64
N GLU A 59 -20.64 24.04 5.43
CA GLU A 59 -19.22 24.25 5.17
C GLU A 59 -18.99 24.94 3.80
N THR A 60 -18.06 25.89 3.78
CA THR A 60 -17.76 26.73 2.61
C THR A 60 -16.34 26.54 2.09
N LYS A 61 -15.47 25.88 2.84
CA LYS A 61 -14.10 25.57 2.45
C LYS A 61 -14.01 24.20 1.79
N SER A 62 -13.32 24.13 0.67
CA SER A 62 -12.97 22.84 0.06
C SER A 62 -11.83 22.16 0.80
N THR A 63 -11.79 20.83 0.80
CA THR A 63 -10.72 20.08 1.48
C THR A 63 -10.21 18.91 0.66
N PRO A 64 -8.90 18.62 0.62
CA PRO A 64 -8.39 17.40 0.03
C PRO A 64 -8.76 16.19 0.90
N ILE A 65 -8.99 15.04 0.26
CA ILE A 65 -9.26 13.78 0.95
C ILE A 65 -8.67 12.59 0.17
N SER A 66 -7.94 11.74 0.90
CA SER A 66 -7.52 10.42 0.44
C SER A 66 -7.45 9.50 1.65
N LEU A 67 -8.30 8.48 1.67
CA LEU A 67 -8.42 7.54 2.78
C LEU A 67 -7.78 6.21 2.40
N ALA A 68 -7.01 5.63 3.30
CA ALA A 68 -6.35 4.35 3.13
C ALA A 68 -6.47 3.51 4.42
N GLN A 69 -6.18 2.21 4.32
CA GLN A 69 -6.08 1.30 5.46
C GLN A 69 -4.67 0.72 5.56
N HIS A 70 -3.99 1.02 6.66
CA HIS A 70 -2.58 0.70 6.87
C HIS A 70 -2.36 -0.64 7.60
N SER A 71 -3.05 -1.70 7.18
CA SER A 71 -2.88 -3.04 7.75
C SER A 71 -1.56 -3.68 7.31
N TYR A 72 -0.83 -4.28 8.24
CA TYR A 72 0.35 -5.12 7.94
C TYR A 72 -0.08 -6.58 7.79
N PHE A 73 0.11 -7.14 6.60
CA PHE A 73 -0.20 -8.53 6.30
C PHE A 73 1.03 -9.41 6.43
N ASN A 74 0.84 -10.56 7.10
CA ASN A 74 1.73 -11.70 7.03
C ASN A 74 0.89 -12.98 7.02
N LEU A 75 0.73 -13.56 5.83
CA LEU A 75 -0.02 -14.80 5.63
C LEU A 75 0.64 -16.05 6.22
N ALA A 76 1.91 -16.01 6.64
CA ALA A 76 2.56 -17.11 7.33
C ALA A 76 2.16 -17.13 8.81
N SER A 77 2.21 -15.97 9.46
CA SER A 77 1.71 -15.64 10.80
C SER A 77 2.29 -14.26 11.14
N HIS A 78 1.68 -13.49 12.04
CA HIS A 78 2.32 -12.27 12.52
C HIS A 78 3.69 -12.52 13.19
N SER A 79 3.92 -13.74 13.68
CA SER A 79 5.14 -14.19 14.37
C SER A 79 6.07 -15.05 13.51
N HIS A 80 5.86 -15.16 12.20
CA HIS A 80 6.70 -16.04 11.37
C HIS A 80 8.15 -15.54 11.28
N HIS A 81 9.14 -16.41 11.57
CA HIS A 81 10.57 -16.06 11.53
C HIS A 81 11.00 -15.41 10.24
N ALA A 82 10.64 -15.94 9.08
CA ALA A 82 11.06 -15.38 7.79
C ALA A 82 10.28 -14.11 7.40
N GLY A 83 9.35 -13.63 8.24
CA GLY A 83 8.54 -12.46 7.94
C GLY A 83 7.72 -12.66 6.66
N ILE A 84 7.89 -11.73 5.71
CA ILE A 84 7.23 -11.77 4.38
C ILE A 84 8.09 -12.39 3.27
N LEU A 85 9.30 -12.86 3.57
CA LEU A 85 10.29 -13.19 2.52
C LEU A 85 9.84 -14.35 1.61
N ASP A 86 9.03 -15.28 2.13
CA ASP A 86 8.49 -16.42 1.41
C ASP A 86 7.11 -16.16 0.78
N HIS A 87 6.62 -14.92 0.85
CA HIS A 87 5.39 -14.53 0.16
C HIS A 87 5.67 -14.27 -1.32
N ILE A 88 4.66 -14.56 -2.14
CA ILE A 88 4.63 -14.15 -3.54
C ILE A 88 3.60 -13.03 -3.65
N LEU A 89 4.05 -11.86 -4.10
CA LEU A 89 3.22 -10.71 -4.43
C LEU A 89 3.03 -10.63 -5.94
N CYS A 90 1.79 -10.49 -6.39
CA CYS A 90 1.42 -10.31 -7.78
C CYS A 90 0.52 -9.07 -7.90
N MET A 91 0.88 -8.12 -8.77
CA MET A 91 0.13 -6.89 -9.06
C MET A 91 -0.13 -6.81 -10.56
N PRO A 92 -1.09 -7.61 -11.09
CA PRO A 92 -1.19 -7.87 -12.54
C PRO A 92 -1.55 -6.62 -13.35
N ASN A 93 -2.23 -5.66 -12.73
CA ASN A 93 -2.79 -4.47 -13.38
C ASN A 93 -1.96 -3.20 -13.09
N SER A 94 -0.67 -3.38 -12.81
CA SER A 94 0.25 -2.29 -12.48
C SER A 94 1.45 -2.23 -13.43
N GLU A 95 1.42 -1.32 -14.40
CA GLU A 95 2.51 -1.14 -15.37
C GLU A 95 3.55 -0.10 -14.94
N GLY A 96 3.27 0.68 -13.90
CA GLY A 96 4.18 1.72 -13.42
C GLY A 96 4.11 1.93 -11.92
N PHE A 97 5.04 2.73 -11.43
CA PHE A 97 5.06 3.25 -10.05
C PHE A 97 5.46 4.73 -10.05
N THR A 98 5.31 5.39 -8.92
CA THR A 98 5.77 6.77 -8.71
C THR A 98 7.15 6.75 -8.05
N PRO A 99 8.25 7.08 -8.77
CA PRO A 99 9.56 7.25 -8.15
C PRO A 99 9.52 8.36 -7.11
N VAL A 100 10.37 8.28 -6.11
CA VAL A 100 10.43 9.25 -5.00
C VAL A 100 11.80 9.89 -4.89
N ASP A 101 11.83 11.10 -4.33
CA ASP A 101 13.08 11.76 -3.96
C ASP A 101 13.64 11.22 -2.64
N ASN A 102 14.74 11.82 -2.16
CA ASN A 102 15.38 11.44 -0.90
C ASN A 102 14.57 11.75 0.38
N LYS A 103 13.37 12.32 0.24
CA LYS A 103 12.40 12.57 1.32
C LYS A 103 11.13 11.73 1.16
N LEU A 104 11.13 10.77 0.24
CA LEU A 104 9.99 9.92 -0.10
C LEU A 104 8.81 10.71 -0.72
N ILE A 105 9.08 11.88 -1.33
CA ILE A 105 8.07 12.64 -2.08
C ILE A 105 8.11 12.19 -3.54
N PRO A 106 6.96 11.84 -4.16
CA PRO A 106 6.94 11.47 -5.56
C PRO A 106 7.53 12.55 -6.47
N THR A 107 8.35 12.14 -7.44
CA THR A 107 8.92 13.03 -8.46
C THR A 107 7.88 13.55 -9.45
N ARG A 108 6.66 13.00 -9.39
CA ARG A 108 5.54 13.19 -10.32
C ARG A 108 5.74 12.55 -11.69
N GLU A 109 6.80 11.78 -11.85
CA GLU A 109 6.99 10.88 -12.98
C GLU A 109 6.26 9.57 -12.72
N ILE A 110 5.84 8.90 -13.81
CA ILE A 110 5.40 7.51 -13.77
C ILE A 110 6.50 6.70 -14.44
N GLN A 111 7.13 5.81 -13.67
CA GLN A 111 8.19 4.95 -14.18
C GLN A 111 7.60 3.57 -14.50
N PRO A 112 7.66 3.12 -15.76
CA PRO A 112 7.27 1.76 -16.11
C PRO A 112 8.09 0.71 -15.35
N VAL A 113 7.44 -0.37 -14.92
CA VAL A 113 8.10 -1.40 -14.11
C VAL A 113 9.02 -2.32 -14.91
N ASP A 114 8.93 -2.36 -16.25
CA ASP A 114 9.65 -3.32 -17.09
C ASP A 114 10.86 -2.77 -17.86
N ILE A 115 11.29 -1.56 -17.50
CA ILE A 115 12.44 -0.89 -18.13
C ILE A 115 13.62 -0.74 -17.15
N GLY A 116 14.83 -1.04 -17.63
CA GLY A 116 16.07 -0.86 -16.85
C GLY A 116 16.04 -1.49 -15.45
N ASN A 117 16.52 -0.72 -14.46
CA ASN A 117 16.61 -1.12 -13.05
C ASN A 117 15.24 -1.25 -12.36
N ALA A 118 14.17 -0.68 -12.94
CA ALA A 118 12.81 -0.79 -12.41
C ALA A 118 12.27 -2.22 -12.44
N ARG A 119 12.94 -3.17 -13.11
CA ARG A 119 12.54 -4.58 -13.12
C ARG A 119 12.44 -5.20 -11.72
N CYS A 120 13.20 -4.69 -10.74
CA CYS A 120 13.03 -5.09 -9.34
C CYS A 120 11.62 -4.79 -8.81
N MET A 121 10.97 -3.74 -9.33
CA MET A 121 9.60 -3.30 -9.05
C MET A 121 8.51 -4.05 -9.84
N ASP A 122 8.85 -4.88 -10.84
CA ASP A 122 7.84 -5.60 -11.64
C ASP A 122 7.27 -6.81 -10.87
N PHE A 123 6.06 -6.63 -10.34
CA PHE A 123 5.29 -7.69 -9.68
C PHE A 123 4.15 -8.23 -10.55
N ARG A 124 4.04 -7.87 -11.84
CA ARG A 124 2.87 -8.24 -12.67
C ARG A 124 2.70 -9.75 -12.82
N ALA A 125 3.80 -10.48 -12.98
CA ALA A 125 3.81 -11.94 -13.12
C ALA A 125 3.84 -12.70 -11.78
N GLY A 126 3.85 -12.00 -10.65
CA GLY A 126 4.12 -12.60 -9.34
C GLY A 126 5.62 -12.75 -9.09
N LYS A 127 6.10 -12.26 -7.94
CA LYS A 127 7.49 -12.35 -7.52
C LYS A 127 7.58 -12.69 -6.04
N ARG A 128 8.53 -13.55 -5.66
CA ARG A 128 8.84 -13.81 -4.25
C ARG A 128 9.41 -12.53 -3.63
N VAL A 129 8.86 -12.10 -2.51
CA VAL A 129 9.22 -10.81 -1.89
C VAL A 129 10.69 -10.78 -1.48
N GLY A 130 11.25 -11.89 -0.98
CA GLY A 130 12.68 -11.97 -0.67
C GLY A 130 13.58 -11.76 -1.89
N ASP A 131 13.21 -12.30 -3.05
CA ASP A 131 13.98 -12.14 -4.29
C ASP A 131 13.89 -10.70 -4.78
N ALA A 132 12.68 -10.11 -4.71
CA ALA A 132 12.44 -8.71 -5.02
C ALA A 132 13.25 -7.75 -4.13
N LEU A 133 13.37 -8.04 -2.83
CA LEU A 133 14.17 -7.25 -1.89
C LEU A 133 15.68 -7.40 -2.16
N SER A 134 16.15 -8.59 -2.53
CA SER A 134 17.54 -8.77 -2.97
C SER A 134 17.84 -7.97 -4.23
N GLU A 135 16.95 -8.03 -5.24
CA GLU A 135 17.04 -7.22 -6.45
C GLU A 135 17.03 -5.72 -6.14
N TYR A 136 16.07 -5.24 -5.34
CA TYR A 136 15.99 -3.84 -4.92
C TYR A 136 17.27 -3.39 -4.22
N GLY A 137 17.83 -4.24 -3.35
CA GLY A 137 19.10 -3.99 -2.68
C GLY A 137 20.24 -3.68 -3.66
N ARG A 138 20.32 -4.42 -4.77
CA ARG A 138 21.35 -4.19 -5.80
C ARG A 138 21.05 -2.98 -6.67
N GLU A 139 19.84 -2.92 -7.22
CA GLU A 139 19.49 -1.98 -8.27
C GLU A 139 19.21 -0.57 -7.76
N GLU A 140 18.58 -0.46 -6.58
CA GLU A 140 18.14 0.82 -6.00
C GLU A 140 18.99 1.25 -4.81
N ALA A 141 19.36 0.30 -3.93
CA ALA A 141 20.21 0.60 -2.77
C ALA A 141 21.72 0.52 -3.06
N GLY A 142 22.12 0.10 -4.28
CA GLY A 142 23.52 0.04 -4.72
C GLY A 142 24.38 -0.98 -3.98
N LEU A 143 23.78 -2.05 -3.46
CA LEU A 143 24.49 -3.10 -2.73
C LEU A 143 25.23 -4.06 -3.69
N PRO A 144 26.43 -4.55 -3.31
CA PRO A 144 27.00 -5.75 -3.91
C PRO A 144 26.04 -6.95 -3.81
N GLU A 145 26.07 -7.85 -4.79
CA GLU A 145 25.15 -8.98 -4.89
C GLU A 145 25.19 -9.93 -3.68
N ASP A 146 26.39 -10.20 -3.17
CA ASP A 146 26.61 -11.01 -1.98
C ASP A 146 26.00 -10.36 -0.74
N VAL A 147 26.13 -9.03 -0.59
CA VAL A 147 25.56 -8.26 0.51
C VAL A 147 24.02 -8.22 0.45
N ALA A 148 23.45 -7.96 -0.73
CA ALA A 148 22.00 -7.95 -0.93
C ALA A 148 21.37 -9.32 -0.62
N THR A 149 22.02 -10.39 -1.06
CA THR A 149 21.59 -11.77 -0.77
C THR A 149 21.75 -12.10 0.71
N ASP A 150 22.89 -11.75 1.32
CA ASP A 150 23.17 -11.98 2.73
C ASP A 150 22.18 -11.26 3.66
N ASN A 151 21.69 -10.06 3.29
CA ASN A 151 20.62 -9.38 4.03
C ASN A 151 19.33 -10.23 4.11
N VAL A 152 18.90 -10.78 2.98
CA VAL A 152 17.70 -11.64 2.91
C VAL A 152 17.94 -12.94 3.67
N THR A 153 19.10 -13.59 3.48
CA THR A 153 19.43 -14.86 4.16
C THR A 153 19.52 -14.71 5.67
N ARG A 154 20.19 -13.65 6.17
CA ARG A 154 20.28 -13.37 7.61
C ARG A 154 18.91 -13.09 8.21
N ARG A 155 18.02 -12.39 7.49
CA ARG A 155 16.66 -12.17 7.97
C ARG A 155 15.85 -13.48 8.01
N GLN A 156 15.98 -14.32 7.00
CA GLN A 156 15.27 -15.59 6.90
C GLN A 156 15.71 -16.60 7.97
N THR A 157 16.98 -16.54 8.40
CA THR A 157 17.54 -17.46 9.41
C THR A 157 17.53 -16.90 10.83
N ALA A 158 17.15 -15.63 11.00
CA ALA A 158 17.01 -15.02 12.32
C ALA A 158 15.94 -15.73 13.15
N ALA A 159 16.18 -15.87 14.45
CA ALA A 159 15.14 -16.29 15.40
C ALA A 159 13.94 -15.33 15.34
N ASP A 160 12.74 -15.83 15.65
CA ASP A 160 11.48 -15.09 15.52
C ASP A 160 11.59 -13.67 16.09
N GLY A 161 11.64 -12.70 15.16
CA GLY A 161 11.70 -11.27 15.40
C GLY A 161 12.90 -10.76 16.21
N ALA A 162 14.00 -11.53 16.29
CA ALA A 162 15.28 -10.97 16.73
C ALA A 162 15.60 -9.70 15.91
N PRO A 163 16.08 -8.60 16.54
CA PRO A 163 16.40 -7.38 15.83
C PRO A 163 17.37 -7.69 14.67
N HIS A 164 16.87 -7.51 13.45
CA HIS A 164 17.67 -7.62 12.24
C HIS A 164 17.85 -6.20 11.70
N VAL A 165 19.10 -5.80 11.52
CA VAL A 165 19.46 -4.58 10.81
C VAL A 165 20.14 -5.04 9.52
N ALA A 166 19.52 -4.73 8.38
CA ALA A 166 20.15 -4.97 7.10
C ALA A 166 21.50 -4.23 7.04
N ARG A 167 22.51 -4.89 6.48
CA ARG A 167 23.79 -4.28 6.13
C ARG A 167 23.55 -3.35 4.95
N VAL A 168 23.74 -2.06 5.19
CA VAL A 168 23.60 -1.00 4.20
C VAL A 168 24.89 -0.17 4.22
N PRO A 169 25.36 0.38 3.09
CA PRO A 169 26.55 1.19 3.06
C PRO A 169 26.25 2.54 3.72
N LYS A 170 27.19 3.04 4.51
CA LYS A 170 27.10 4.43 5.03
C LYS A 170 26.91 5.40 3.87
N LYS A 171 26.17 6.48 4.10
CA LYS A 171 25.97 7.56 3.13
C LYS A 171 27.31 7.99 2.51
N GLY A 172 27.49 7.75 1.21
CA GLY A 172 28.72 8.05 0.46
C GLY A 172 29.70 6.86 0.26
N GLY A 173 29.40 5.67 0.80
CA GLY A 173 30.13 4.43 0.50
C GLY A 173 29.47 3.67 -0.64
N ALA A 174 30.24 3.31 -1.66
CA ALA A 174 29.75 2.60 -2.85
C ALA A 174 30.36 1.19 -3.00
N ASP A 175 31.20 0.76 -2.06
CA ASP A 175 32.07 -0.42 -2.22
C ASP A 175 31.93 -1.45 -1.08
N GLY A 176 30.91 -1.31 -0.21
CA GLY A 176 30.71 -2.23 0.90
C GLY A 176 31.82 -2.19 1.97
N SER A 177 32.74 -1.22 1.93
CA SER A 177 33.82 -1.09 2.91
C SER A 177 33.33 -0.68 4.32
N ASN A 178 32.05 -0.27 4.46
CA ASN A 178 31.46 0.16 5.72
C ASN A 178 29.95 -0.15 5.80
N LEU A 179 29.63 -1.44 6.03
CA LEU A 179 28.28 -2.00 6.04
C LEU A 179 27.54 -1.90 7.39
N ASP A 180 27.92 -0.91 8.21
CA ASP A 180 27.34 -0.66 9.55
C ASP A 180 26.62 0.70 9.62
N GLY A 181 26.11 1.23 8.50
CA GLY A 181 25.31 2.45 8.59
C GLY A 181 24.41 2.69 7.41
N GLY A 182 23.19 3.12 7.68
CA GLY A 182 22.20 3.50 6.67
C GLY A 182 20.79 3.45 7.24
N GLU A 183 19.86 4.05 6.48
CA GLU A 183 18.43 3.81 6.63
C GLU A 183 18.09 2.42 6.07
N PRO A 184 17.12 1.70 6.66
CA PRO A 184 16.68 0.43 6.12
C PRO A 184 16.09 0.60 4.72
N TYR A 185 16.28 -0.40 3.87
CA TYR A 185 15.72 -0.39 2.52
C TYR A 185 14.54 -1.37 2.38
N GLY A 186 13.80 -1.17 1.30
CA GLY A 186 12.71 -2.00 0.85
C GLY A 186 11.73 -1.17 0.04
N PHE A 187 10.61 -1.76 -0.33
CA PHE A 187 9.59 -1.06 -1.09
C PHE A 187 8.83 -0.09 -0.18
N ASP A 188 8.63 1.13 -0.66
CA ASP A 188 7.74 2.15 -0.11
C ASP A 188 7.27 3.07 -1.25
N HIS A 189 6.57 2.48 -2.22
CA HIS A 189 6.21 3.15 -3.48
C HIS A 189 4.73 2.96 -3.79
N ASN A 190 4.13 3.97 -4.42
CA ASN A 190 2.79 3.88 -4.98
C ASN A 190 2.85 3.28 -6.40
N TYR A 191 2.15 2.18 -6.58
CA TYR A 191 1.94 1.51 -7.87
C TYR A 191 0.67 2.01 -8.55
N ILE A 192 0.68 2.07 -9.88
CA ILE A 192 -0.39 2.64 -10.70
C ILE A 192 -1.39 1.54 -11.08
N LEU A 193 -2.68 1.68 -10.79
CA LEU A 193 -3.71 0.69 -11.13
C LEU A 193 -4.49 1.13 -12.39
N ILE A 194 -4.30 0.43 -13.50
CA ILE A 194 -4.82 0.83 -14.82
C ILE A 194 -6.32 0.56 -14.96
N ASP A 195 -6.80 -0.56 -14.41
CA ASP A 195 -8.20 -0.98 -14.50
C ASP A 195 -9.16 -0.18 -13.58
N ASN A 196 -8.62 0.68 -12.71
CA ASN A 196 -9.41 1.56 -11.83
C ASN A 196 -9.66 2.95 -12.41
N GLY A 197 -9.32 3.15 -13.69
CA GLY A 197 -9.62 4.37 -14.41
C GLY A 197 -8.63 5.47 -14.10
N LEU A 198 -7.43 5.34 -14.67
CA LEU A 198 -6.62 6.49 -15.07
C LEU A 198 -7.56 7.60 -15.59
N ARG A 199 -7.70 8.69 -14.83
CA ARG A 199 -8.67 9.75 -15.08
C ARG A 199 -8.30 10.55 -16.32
N VAL A 200 -8.63 10.03 -17.50
CA VAL A 200 -8.50 10.79 -18.75
C VAL A 200 -9.66 11.77 -18.86
N GLY A 201 -9.43 13.06 -18.56
CA GLY A 201 -10.21 14.18 -19.10
C GLY A 201 -11.69 14.32 -18.69
N GLY A 202 -12.05 14.22 -17.40
CA GLY A 202 -13.42 14.47 -16.93
C GLY A 202 -13.50 15.06 -15.51
N ASN A 203 -14.61 15.75 -15.24
CA ASN A 203 -14.97 16.45 -13.99
C ASN A 203 -14.61 15.66 -12.72
N ASP A 204 -14.30 16.38 -11.63
CA ASP A 204 -13.93 15.86 -10.31
C ASP A 204 -15.01 15.03 -9.60
N SER A 205 -16.07 14.63 -10.30
CA SER A 205 -17.09 13.71 -9.81
C SER A 205 -16.55 12.27 -9.73
N VAL A 206 -15.97 11.91 -8.59
CA VAL A 206 -15.95 10.51 -8.13
C VAL A 206 -17.31 10.23 -7.52
N GLY A 207 -18.29 10.00 -8.38
CA GLY A 207 -19.67 9.76 -7.98
C GLY A 207 -20.31 8.54 -8.63
N ASP A 208 -19.66 7.90 -9.59
CA ASP A 208 -20.21 6.68 -10.19
C ASP A 208 -19.51 5.45 -9.62
N SER A 209 -20.33 4.54 -9.11
CA SER A 209 -20.00 3.27 -8.51
C SER A 209 -19.20 2.37 -9.46
N LYS A 210 -17.89 2.61 -9.63
CA LYS A 210 -17.02 1.64 -10.28
C LYS A 210 -16.86 0.45 -9.35
N SER A 211 -17.23 -0.72 -9.87
CA SER A 211 -17.00 -2.00 -9.21
C SER A 211 -15.49 -2.13 -8.92
N PRO A 212 -15.11 -2.52 -7.69
CA PRO A 212 -13.71 -2.78 -7.36
C PRO A 212 -13.07 -3.76 -8.35
N THR A 213 -11.88 -3.45 -8.85
CA THR A 213 -11.10 -4.35 -9.72
C THR A 213 -9.90 -4.92 -8.97
N LEU A 214 -9.32 -6.01 -9.48
CA LEU A 214 -8.19 -6.68 -8.83
C LEU A 214 -6.95 -5.77 -8.83
N ALA A 215 -6.43 -5.48 -7.63
CA ALA A 215 -5.23 -4.68 -7.44
C ALA A 215 -4.00 -5.55 -7.15
N ALA A 216 -4.15 -6.52 -6.24
CA ALA A 216 -3.03 -7.36 -5.82
C ALA A 216 -3.49 -8.76 -5.38
N ILE A 217 -2.58 -9.71 -5.52
CA ILE A 217 -2.65 -11.05 -4.95
C ILE A 217 -1.41 -11.25 -4.10
N LEU A 218 -1.59 -11.47 -2.80
CA LEU A 218 -0.55 -11.90 -1.89
C LEU A 218 -0.79 -13.37 -1.56
N SER A 219 0.24 -14.20 -1.68
CA SER A 219 0.14 -15.62 -1.37
C SER A 219 1.34 -16.11 -0.57
N HIS A 220 1.14 -17.16 0.21
CA HIS A 220 2.20 -17.81 0.96
C HIS A 220 2.14 -19.33 0.71
N PRO A 221 2.92 -19.84 -0.25
CA PRO A 221 2.85 -21.23 -0.71
C PRO A 221 2.91 -22.27 0.41
N PRO A 222 3.80 -22.18 1.42
CA PRO A 222 3.88 -23.17 2.50
C PRO A 222 2.57 -23.33 3.30
N THR A 223 1.86 -22.23 3.57
CA THR A 223 0.55 -22.29 4.26
C THR A 223 -0.64 -22.44 3.32
N ARG A 224 -0.40 -22.31 2.01
CA ARG A 224 -1.42 -22.14 0.96
C ARG A 224 -2.39 -20.97 1.16
N ARG A 225 -2.17 -20.06 2.12
CA ARG A 225 -3.05 -18.90 2.32
C ARG A 225 -2.86 -17.90 1.17
N CYS A 226 -3.96 -17.28 0.75
CA CYS A 226 -4.00 -16.29 -0.31
C CYS A 226 -4.93 -15.14 0.10
N LEU A 227 -4.52 -13.92 -0.21
CA LEU A 227 -5.28 -12.69 -0.09
C LEU A 227 -5.35 -12.04 -1.48
N ARG A 228 -6.55 -11.82 -1.99
CA ARG A 228 -6.79 -10.99 -3.18
C ARG A 228 -7.41 -9.67 -2.73
N ILE A 229 -6.88 -8.57 -3.24
CA ILE A 229 -7.33 -7.22 -2.91
C ILE A 229 -7.99 -6.63 -4.14
N PHE A 230 -9.24 -6.18 -3.99
CA PHE A 230 -9.96 -5.43 -5.00
C PHE A 230 -10.18 -4.01 -4.51
N THR A 231 -10.11 -3.02 -5.39
CA THR A 231 -10.34 -1.62 -5.02
C THR A 231 -10.86 -0.81 -6.20
N ASN A 232 -11.47 0.34 -5.91
CA ASN A 232 -11.75 1.38 -6.90
C ASN A 232 -10.73 2.54 -6.85
N ALA A 233 -9.69 2.45 -6.01
CA ALA A 233 -8.63 3.45 -5.94
C ALA A 233 -7.69 3.40 -7.16
N PRO A 234 -7.12 4.53 -7.58
CA PRO A 234 -6.21 4.58 -8.73
C PRO A 234 -4.80 4.04 -8.41
N GLY A 235 -4.41 3.97 -7.13
CA GLY A 235 -3.07 3.57 -6.73
C GLY A 235 -3.05 2.55 -5.59
N LEU A 236 -1.89 1.91 -5.41
CA LEU A 236 -1.60 0.95 -4.35
C LEU A 236 -0.20 1.20 -3.78
N GLN A 237 -0.09 1.68 -2.56
CA GLN A 237 1.18 1.75 -1.83
C GLN A 237 1.60 0.34 -1.43
N LEU A 238 2.80 -0.07 -1.83
CA LEU A 238 3.50 -1.21 -1.26
C LEU A 238 4.53 -0.71 -0.26
N TYR A 239 4.36 -1.05 1.01
CA TYR A 239 5.35 -0.81 2.05
C TYR A 239 5.76 -2.11 2.72
N THR A 240 7.05 -2.44 2.71
CA THR A 240 7.58 -3.71 3.25
C THR A 240 8.05 -3.66 4.70
N SER A 241 7.52 -2.74 5.53
CA SER A 241 7.89 -2.61 6.95
C SER A 241 9.37 -2.30 7.20
N ASN A 242 9.97 -1.51 6.32
CA ASN A 242 11.42 -1.23 6.28
C ASN A 242 11.92 -0.70 7.64
N TYR A 243 11.15 0.18 8.27
CA TYR A 243 11.54 0.87 9.51
C TYR A 243 11.11 0.17 10.80
N LEU A 244 10.43 -0.97 10.72
CA LEU A 244 10.16 -1.76 11.92
C LEU A 244 11.50 -2.34 12.44
N ASN A 245 11.83 -2.07 13.69
CA ASN A 245 13.15 -2.43 14.25
C ASN A 245 13.07 -3.40 15.45
N GLY A 246 11.88 -3.93 15.74
CA GLY A 246 11.65 -4.84 16.87
C GLY A 246 11.64 -4.18 18.25
N THR A 247 11.87 -2.86 18.32
CA THR A 247 11.93 -2.11 19.59
C THR A 247 10.81 -1.09 19.76
N ASN A 248 10.20 -0.64 18.66
CA ASN A 248 9.02 0.21 18.66
C ASN A 248 7.99 -0.29 17.63
N PRO A 249 6.82 -0.81 18.06
CA PRO A 249 6.40 -0.99 19.45
C PRO A 249 7.28 -2.01 20.19
N MET A 250 7.45 -1.84 21.50
CA MET A 250 8.15 -2.83 22.33
C MET A 250 7.44 -4.19 22.24
N PRO A 251 8.14 -5.34 22.37
CA PRO A 251 7.53 -6.66 22.22
C PRO A 251 6.30 -6.89 23.11
N ARG A 252 6.32 -6.36 24.35
CA ARG A 252 5.19 -6.40 25.29
C ARG A 252 3.91 -5.70 24.79
N MET A 253 4.03 -4.80 23.82
CA MET A 253 2.93 -4.08 23.17
C MET A 253 2.46 -4.80 21.90
N CYS A 254 3.24 -5.76 21.40
CA CYS A 254 2.85 -6.62 20.30
C CYS A 254 2.02 -7.81 20.80
N LYS A 255 1.26 -8.40 19.88
CA LYS A 255 0.48 -9.61 20.17
C LYS A 255 1.41 -10.72 20.64
N GLU A 256 1.02 -11.41 21.70
CA GLU A 256 1.74 -12.56 22.26
C GLU A 256 3.20 -12.26 22.62
N GLY A 257 3.54 -11.00 22.92
CA GLY A 257 4.90 -10.61 23.28
C GLY A 257 5.91 -10.67 22.14
N GLN A 258 5.45 -10.75 20.89
CA GLN A 258 6.29 -10.96 19.71
C GLN A 258 7.07 -9.71 19.29
N PHE A 259 8.15 -9.90 18.55
CA PHE A 259 8.90 -8.79 17.98
C PHE A 259 8.45 -8.53 16.53
N TYR A 260 8.25 -7.26 16.18
CA TYR A 260 7.98 -6.85 14.80
C TYR A 260 9.15 -6.03 14.26
N GLY A 261 10.00 -6.69 13.46
CA GLY A 261 11.18 -6.10 12.82
C GLY A 261 11.02 -5.91 11.31
N GLN A 262 12.14 -5.56 10.67
CA GLN A 262 12.19 -5.26 9.25
C GLN A 262 11.65 -6.45 8.45
N TRP A 263 10.81 -6.17 7.45
CA TRP A 263 10.17 -7.19 6.59
C TRP A 263 9.30 -8.21 7.36
N GLN A 264 8.80 -7.88 8.56
CA GLN A 264 7.88 -8.77 9.30
C GLN A 264 6.47 -8.79 8.71
N GLY A 265 6.05 -7.71 8.06
CA GLY A 265 4.75 -7.59 7.40
C GLY A 265 4.86 -6.66 6.19
N LEU A 266 3.83 -6.64 5.35
CA LEU A 266 3.73 -5.65 4.28
C LEU A 266 2.35 -4.99 4.26
N CYS A 267 2.33 -3.74 3.85
CA CYS A 267 1.12 -2.96 3.61
C CYS A 267 0.83 -2.91 2.12
N LEU A 268 -0.47 -2.93 1.79
CA LEU A 268 -1.02 -2.85 0.44
C LEU A 268 -2.15 -1.83 0.51
N GLU A 269 -1.77 -0.55 0.49
CA GLU A 269 -2.65 0.57 0.81
C GLU A 269 -3.23 1.15 -0.47
N THR A 270 -4.51 0.89 -0.72
CA THR A 270 -5.18 1.43 -1.89
C THR A 270 -5.47 2.90 -1.64
N GLN A 271 -5.14 3.79 -2.57
CA GLN A 271 -5.23 5.25 -2.33
C GLN A 271 -5.17 6.09 -3.62
N SER A 272 -5.32 7.40 -3.48
CA SER A 272 -4.83 8.36 -4.48
C SER A 272 -3.30 8.40 -4.46
N PHE A 273 -2.67 8.89 -5.53
CA PHE A 273 -1.21 9.00 -5.53
C PHE A 273 -0.74 9.96 -4.43
N PRO A 274 0.36 9.67 -3.72
CA PRO A 274 0.91 10.61 -2.74
C PRO A 274 1.28 11.95 -3.40
N ASP A 275 1.25 13.05 -2.65
CA ASP A 275 1.51 14.43 -3.14
C ASP A 275 0.67 14.89 -4.36
N SER A 276 -0.40 14.19 -4.70
CA SER A 276 -1.20 14.50 -5.90
C SER A 276 -2.30 15.54 -5.68
N ILE A 277 -2.13 16.43 -4.69
CA ILE A 277 -3.03 17.56 -4.43
C ILE A 277 -2.72 18.67 -5.44
N TYR A 278 -3.65 18.93 -6.35
CA TYR A 278 -3.58 20.04 -7.29
C TYR A 278 -4.49 21.20 -6.85
N ARG A 279 -4.03 22.45 -7.03
CA ARG A 279 -4.84 23.64 -6.75
C ARG A 279 -5.81 23.91 -7.90
N LYS A 280 -7.10 24.07 -7.59
CA LYS A 280 -8.12 24.58 -8.52
C LYS A 280 -7.69 25.95 -9.07
N GLY A 281 -7.73 26.12 -10.40
CA GLY A 281 -7.40 27.39 -11.07
C GLY A 281 -5.93 27.63 -11.43
N LYS A 282 -5.02 26.67 -11.19
CA LYS A 282 -3.76 26.60 -11.95
C LYS A 282 -4.03 25.76 -13.19
N GLU A 283 -4.48 26.43 -14.26
CA GLU A 283 -5.25 25.84 -15.37
C GLU A 283 -4.48 24.90 -16.30
N THR A 284 -3.19 24.65 -16.08
CA THR A 284 -2.44 23.70 -16.89
C THR A 284 -1.57 22.80 -16.02
N ILE A 285 -2.01 21.54 -15.86
CA ILE A 285 -1.11 20.44 -15.49
C ILE A 285 -0.06 20.36 -16.61
N PRO A 286 1.26 20.45 -16.30
CA PRO A 286 2.31 20.28 -17.29
C PRO A 286 2.10 18.98 -18.07
N GLU A 287 2.43 18.96 -19.37
CA GLU A 287 2.29 17.74 -20.20
C GLU A 287 2.97 16.54 -19.54
N THR A 288 4.14 16.78 -18.93
CA THR A 288 4.95 15.80 -18.21
C THR A 288 4.30 15.22 -16.96
N GLU A 289 3.28 15.89 -16.39
CA GLU A 289 2.58 15.46 -15.18
C GLU A 289 1.17 14.93 -15.45
N LYS A 290 0.70 14.94 -16.71
CA LYS A 290 -0.68 14.54 -17.04
C LYS A 290 -1.00 13.13 -16.61
N GLU A 291 -0.04 12.21 -16.74
CA GLU A 291 -0.21 10.82 -16.30
C GLU A 291 -0.31 10.73 -14.78
N PHE A 292 0.58 11.38 -14.05
CA PHE A 292 0.54 11.43 -12.59
C PHE A 292 -0.75 12.07 -12.05
N ALA A 293 -1.24 13.12 -12.70
CA ALA A 293 -2.49 13.78 -12.34
C ALA A 293 -3.75 12.91 -12.51
N GLN A 294 -3.65 11.75 -13.17
CA GLN A 294 -4.74 10.79 -13.26
C GLN A 294 -5.05 10.13 -11.90
N GLY A 295 -4.06 10.00 -11.02
CA GLY A 295 -4.23 9.51 -9.65
C GLY A 295 -4.49 10.61 -8.62
N ARG A 296 -4.89 11.81 -9.05
CA ARG A 296 -5.03 12.99 -8.19
C ARG A 296 -5.88 12.75 -6.94
N CYS A 297 -5.45 13.40 -5.86
CA CYS A 297 -6.18 13.48 -4.61
C CYS A 297 -7.55 14.11 -4.85
N PHE A 298 -8.57 13.56 -4.19
CA PHE A 298 -9.92 14.08 -4.32
C PHE A 298 -10.05 15.39 -3.55
N ILE A 299 -10.74 16.37 -4.10
CA ILE A 299 -11.07 17.62 -3.39
C ILE A 299 -12.57 17.65 -3.17
N LEU A 300 -13.01 17.64 -1.91
CA LEU A 300 -14.40 17.85 -1.54
C LEU A 300 -14.73 19.33 -1.69
N HIS A 301 -15.64 19.67 -2.59
CA HIS A 301 -16.16 21.03 -2.74
C HIS A 301 -17.50 21.22 -2.02
N PRO A 302 -17.78 22.45 -1.53
CA PRO A 302 -19.13 22.83 -1.12
C PRO A 302 -20.11 22.60 -2.27
N GLY A 303 -21.28 22.01 -1.97
CA GLY A 303 -22.28 21.67 -3.01
C GLY A 303 -22.77 20.22 -2.98
N GLY A 304 -22.34 19.41 -2.02
CA GLY A 304 -22.89 18.07 -1.78
C GLY A 304 -22.10 16.92 -2.43
N GLU A 305 -20.83 17.13 -2.76
CA GLU A 305 -19.95 16.05 -3.20
C GLU A 305 -19.68 15.05 -2.05
N GLU A 306 -19.54 13.77 -2.41
CA GLU A 306 -19.13 12.71 -1.50
C GLU A 306 -17.91 11.99 -2.08
N TYR A 307 -16.88 11.80 -1.26
CA TYR A 307 -15.77 10.89 -1.53
C TYR A 307 -16.21 9.45 -1.22
N SER A 308 -15.91 8.51 -2.11
CA SER A 308 -16.21 7.08 -1.95
C SER A 308 -15.05 6.19 -2.40
N HIS A 309 -14.49 5.42 -1.48
CA HIS A 309 -13.42 4.45 -1.73
C HIS A 309 -13.78 3.11 -1.11
N THR A 310 -13.78 2.06 -1.94
CA THR A 310 -14.12 0.69 -1.53
C THR A 310 -12.90 -0.21 -1.71
N VAL A 311 -12.65 -1.06 -0.71
CA VAL A 311 -11.63 -2.11 -0.74
C VAL A 311 -12.27 -3.44 -0.36
N GLU A 312 -11.98 -4.49 -1.11
CA GLU A 312 -12.37 -5.86 -0.77
C GLU A 312 -11.14 -6.74 -0.55
N TYR A 313 -11.03 -7.31 0.63
CA TYR A 313 -10.00 -8.28 1.00
C TYR A 313 -10.61 -9.69 0.97
N LEU A 314 -10.34 -10.44 -0.10
CA LEU A 314 -10.78 -11.83 -0.25
C LEU A 314 -9.68 -12.78 0.22
N PHE A 315 -9.87 -13.33 1.41
CA PHE A 315 -9.02 -14.38 1.98
C PHE A 315 -9.51 -15.76 1.53
N GLY A 316 -8.55 -16.63 1.19
CA GLY A 316 -8.84 -18.01 0.84
C GLY A 316 -7.57 -18.86 0.76
N LYS A 317 -7.65 -19.97 0.04
CA LYS A 317 -6.51 -20.83 -0.26
C LYS A 317 -6.08 -20.70 -1.72
N MET A 318 -4.79 -20.88 -1.98
CA MET A 318 -4.27 -21.15 -3.33
C MET A 318 -4.94 -22.43 -3.85
N LYS A 319 -5.34 -22.45 -5.12
CA LYS A 319 -5.91 -23.65 -5.75
C LYS A 319 -4.84 -24.71 -5.90
#